data_AF-A0AAV2SNS1-F1
#
_entry.id   AF-A0AAV2SNS1-F1
#
_cell.length_a   1.000
_cell.length_b   1.000
_cell.length_c   1.000
_cell.angle_alpha   90.00
_cell.angle_beta   90.00
_cell.angle_gamma   90.00
#
_symmetry.space_group_name_H-M   'P 1'
#
loop_
_entity.id
_entity.type
_entity.pdbx_description
1 polymer ?
#
loop_
_entity_poly.entity_id
_entity_poly.type
_entity_poly.pdbx_seq_one_letter_code
_entity_poly.pdbx_strand_id
1 'polypeptide(L)'
;MAELEEMKELVAQMVRENARLVQALARAPVPAPLDPAVSRAEKVAKLSLALRKSHKVKDFKDTSETNIREWLKRFDQEAGSLKKMSGINDDLTRSEYIEVIKDKLEYQVVKRLDAVFIAKRPAITWEAVTTVELHTCLKEEFGPKETDVSSLLCQFGPNRMKKTPEVSVNDFFHSWQEQLPDCMSPVTDAAKTEFVDLVRRSLFYFCLDDKYLQEQLCCMKDAEPSLKKYFDEAVAAEAK
;
A
#
# COMPACT_ATOMS: atom_id res chain seq x y z
N MET A 1 -32.46 -46.00 -51.99
CA MET A 1 -31.51 -47.09 -51.65
C MET A 1 -30.07 -46.64 -51.88
N ALA A 2 -29.71 -46.09 -53.04
CA ALA A 2 -28.34 -45.60 -53.32
C ALA A 2 -27.88 -44.46 -52.39
N GLU A 3 -28.71 -43.45 -52.16
CA GLU A 3 -28.39 -42.29 -51.29
C GLU A 3 -28.16 -42.67 -49.82
N LEU A 4 -28.82 -43.73 -49.34
CA LEU A 4 -28.67 -44.20 -47.96
C LEU A 4 -27.32 -44.90 -47.77
N GLU A 5 -26.80 -45.58 -48.80
CA GLU A 5 -25.48 -46.20 -48.75
C GLU A 5 -24.35 -45.16 -48.88
N GLU A 6 -24.56 -44.13 -49.69
CA GLU A 6 -23.60 -43.02 -49.80
C GLU A 6 -23.47 -42.24 -48.48
N MET A 7 -24.58 -42.03 -47.78
CA MET A 7 -24.59 -41.39 -46.46
C MET A 7 -23.93 -42.27 -45.38
N LYS A 8 -24.09 -43.60 -45.43
CA LYS A 8 -23.39 -44.52 -44.53
C LYS A 8 -21.89 -44.51 -44.74
N GLU A 9 -21.43 -44.47 -45.99
CA GLU A 9 -20.01 -44.41 -46.30
C GLU A 9 -19.40 -43.08 -45.83
N LEU A 10 -20.11 -41.96 -46.02
CA LEU A 10 -19.68 -40.65 -45.56
C LEU A 10 -19.53 -40.61 -44.03
N VAL A 11 -20.51 -41.15 -43.29
CA VAL A 11 -20.46 -41.26 -41.82
C VAL A 11 -19.30 -42.16 -41.37
N ALA A 12 -19.10 -43.30 -42.04
CA ALA A 12 -17.98 -44.20 -41.74
C ALA A 12 -16.62 -43.52 -42.01
N GLN A 13 -16.52 -42.69 -43.04
CA GLN A 13 -15.33 -41.90 -43.35
C GLN A 13 -15.07 -40.83 -42.28
N MET A 14 -16.10 -40.11 -41.84
CA MET A 14 -16.03 -39.11 -40.78
C MET A 14 -15.62 -39.71 -39.43
N VAL A 15 -16.14 -40.89 -39.08
CA VAL A 15 -15.77 -41.60 -37.85
C VAL A 15 -14.31 -42.05 -37.89
N ARG A 16 -13.82 -42.52 -39.05
CA ARG A 16 -12.41 -42.90 -39.24
C ARG A 16 -11.47 -41.70 -39.11
N GLU A 17 -11.87 -40.54 -39.65
CA GLU A 17 -11.09 -39.31 -39.57
C GLU A 17 -11.06 -38.76 -38.14
N ASN A 18 -12.19 -38.74 -37.44
CA ASN A 18 -12.24 -38.38 -36.02
C ASN A 18 -11.40 -39.32 -35.15
N ALA A 19 -11.42 -40.63 -35.41
CA ALA A 19 -10.57 -41.58 -34.69
C ALA A 19 -9.07 -41.31 -34.91
N ARG A 20 -8.68 -40.91 -36.13
CA ARG A 20 -7.30 -40.50 -36.45
C ARG A 20 -6.91 -39.20 -35.74
N LEU A 21 -7.80 -38.21 -35.70
CA LEU A 21 -7.56 -36.95 -34.97
C LEU A 21 -7.41 -37.18 -33.46
N VAL A 22 -8.25 -38.04 -32.87
CA VAL A 22 -8.14 -38.40 -31.46
C VAL A 22 -6.84 -39.16 -31.17
N GLN A 23 -6.42 -40.08 -32.04
CA GLN A 23 -5.12 -40.76 -31.90
C GLN A 23 -3.93 -39.81 -32.09
N ALA A 24 -4.03 -38.83 -32.98
CA ALA A 24 -3.00 -37.82 -33.18
C ALA A 24 -2.86 -36.91 -31.95
N LEU A 25 -3.98 -36.52 -31.33
CA LEU A 25 -3.99 -35.75 -30.07
C LEU A 25 -3.46 -36.56 -28.88
N ALA A 26 -3.75 -37.86 -28.82
CA ALA A 26 -3.22 -38.75 -27.78
C ALA A 26 -1.72 -39.05 -27.93
N ARG A 27 -1.16 -38.90 -29.13
CA ARG A 27 0.27 -39.06 -29.44
C ARG A 27 1.04 -37.73 -29.44
N ALA A 28 0.36 -36.60 -29.26
CA ALA A 28 1.03 -35.34 -29.03
C ALA A 28 1.85 -35.49 -27.73
N PRO A 29 3.14 -35.09 -27.71
CA PRO A 29 3.91 -35.09 -26.48
C PRO A 29 3.14 -34.25 -25.46
N VAL A 30 2.81 -34.87 -24.32
CA VAL A 30 2.24 -34.16 -23.16
C VAL A 30 3.15 -32.95 -22.93
N PRO A 31 2.63 -31.71 -22.98
CA PRO A 31 3.46 -30.55 -22.72
C PRO A 31 4.12 -30.79 -21.37
N ALA A 32 5.45 -30.77 -21.35
CA ALA A 32 6.21 -30.96 -20.14
C ALA A 32 5.62 -30.04 -19.06
N PRO A 33 5.39 -30.52 -17.82
CA PRO A 33 4.87 -29.67 -16.76
C PRO A 33 5.75 -28.42 -16.71
N LEU A 34 5.14 -27.26 -16.90
CA LEU A 34 5.81 -25.96 -16.86
C LEU A 34 6.66 -25.92 -15.59
N ASP A 35 7.92 -25.51 -15.74
CA ASP A 35 8.83 -25.28 -14.62
C ASP A 35 8.08 -24.49 -13.52
N PRO A 36 8.08 -24.95 -12.25
CA PRO A 36 7.40 -24.28 -11.15
C PRO A 36 7.69 -22.77 -11.08
N ALA A 37 8.91 -22.35 -11.47
CA ALA A 37 9.29 -20.94 -11.53
C ALA A 37 8.53 -20.17 -12.62
N VAL A 38 8.36 -20.77 -13.80
CA VAL A 38 7.63 -20.18 -14.93
C VAL A 38 6.14 -20.10 -14.60
N SER A 39 5.57 -21.16 -14.00
CA SER A 39 4.18 -21.15 -13.54
C SER A 39 3.93 -20.07 -12.48
N ARG A 40 4.90 -19.82 -11.58
CA ARG A 40 4.80 -18.75 -10.58
C ARG A 40 4.89 -17.37 -11.23
N ALA A 41 5.83 -17.15 -12.14
CA ALA A 41 5.97 -15.89 -12.87
C ALA A 41 4.70 -15.52 -13.64
N GLU A 42 4.06 -16.49 -14.30
CA GLU A 42 2.76 -16.28 -14.98
C GLU A 42 1.65 -15.86 -14.01
N LYS A 43 1.60 -16.48 -12.82
CA LYS A 43 0.64 -16.11 -11.77
C LYS A 43 0.89 -14.71 -11.23
N VAL A 44 2.15 -14.31 -11.06
CA VAL A 44 2.53 -12.94 -10.64
C VAL A 44 2.17 -11.93 -11.72
N ALA A 45 2.43 -12.24 -13.00
CA ALA A 45 2.01 -11.39 -14.10
C ALA A 45 0.49 -11.22 -14.16
N LYS A 46 -0.26 -12.31 -13.90
CA LYS A 46 -1.73 -12.28 -13.77
C LYS A 46 -2.17 -11.39 -12.59
N LEU A 47 -1.48 -11.44 -11.46
CA LEU A 47 -1.70 -10.56 -10.32
C LEU A 47 -1.47 -9.09 -10.69
N SER A 48 -0.33 -8.75 -11.31
CA SER A 48 -0.03 -7.39 -11.76
C SER A 48 -1.08 -6.86 -12.73
N LEU A 49 -1.54 -7.69 -13.66
CA LEU A 49 -2.61 -7.34 -14.60
C LEU A 49 -3.95 -7.11 -13.89
N ALA A 50 -4.29 -7.97 -12.93
CA ALA A 50 -5.51 -7.84 -12.13
C ALA A 50 -5.49 -6.56 -11.29
N LEU A 51 -4.35 -6.24 -10.67
CA LEU A 51 -4.15 -4.99 -9.93
C LEU A 51 -4.27 -3.77 -10.83
N ARG A 52 -3.63 -3.77 -12.01
CA ARG A 52 -3.77 -2.68 -13.00
C ARG A 52 -5.21 -2.43 -13.40
N LYS A 53 -6.03 -3.48 -13.51
CA LYS A 53 -7.45 -3.38 -13.83
C LYS A 53 -8.35 -3.12 -12.62
N SER A 54 -7.84 -3.19 -11.40
CA SER A 54 -8.66 -3.00 -10.20
C SER A 54 -9.08 -1.54 -10.06
N HIS A 55 -10.38 -1.32 -9.94
CA HIS A 55 -10.96 0.01 -9.68
C HIS A 55 -10.83 0.44 -8.21
N LYS A 56 -10.48 -0.50 -7.31
CA LYS A 56 -10.37 -0.24 -5.87
C LYS A 56 -9.09 0.50 -5.49
N VAL A 57 -8.01 0.26 -6.25
CA VAL A 57 -6.70 0.87 -6.02
C VAL A 57 -6.19 1.47 -7.33
N LYS A 58 -6.38 2.79 -7.46
CA LYS A 58 -5.79 3.59 -8.54
C LYS A 58 -4.29 3.74 -8.33
N ASP A 59 -3.57 4.09 -9.39
CA ASP A 59 -2.14 4.33 -9.31
C ASP A 59 -1.85 5.52 -8.39
N PHE A 60 -0.82 5.41 -7.56
CA PHE A 60 -0.45 6.50 -6.64
C PHE A 60 0.19 7.65 -7.40
N LYS A 61 -0.24 8.87 -7.07
CA LYS A 61 0.32 10.12 -7.57
C LYS A 61 0.58 11.05 -6.40
N ASP A 62 1.67 11.79 -6.46
CA ASP A 62 2.01 12.79 -5.44
C ASP A 62 0.91 13.86 -5.30
N THR A 63 0.24 14.20 -6.40
CA THR A 63 -0.90 15.14 -6.40
C THR A 63 -2.24 14.49 -6.05
N SER A 64 -2.27 13.20 -5.65
CA SER A 64 -3.53 12.53 -5.34
C SER A 64 -4.08 13.02 -4.01
N GLU A 65 -5.40 13.17 -3.92
CA GLU A 65 -6.08 13.48 -2.65
C GLU A 65 -5.96 12.34 -1.62
N THR A 66 -5.61 11.13 -2.08
CA THR A 66 -5.47 9.96 -1.19
C THR A 66 -4.13 10.00 -0.49
N ASN A 67 -4.16 9.95 0.83
CA ASN A 67 -2.97 9.86 1.66
C ASN A 67 -2.16 8.58 1.33
N ILE A 68 -0.83 8.68 1.21
CA ILE A 68 0.05 7.53 0.90
C ILE A 68 -0.15 6.35 1.86
N ARG A 69 -0.45 6.61 3.14
CA ARG A 69 -0.70 5.56 4.14
C ARG A 69 -1.98 4.79 3.84
N GLU A 70 -3.05 5.52 3.55
CA GLU A 70 -4.33 4.93 3.16
C GLU A 70 -4.20 4.17 1.85
N TRP A 71 -3.46 4.75 0.90
CA TRP A 71 -3.19 4.10 -0.38
C TRP A 71 -2.42 2.79 -0.21
N LEU A 72 -1.34 2.77 0.58
CA LEU A 72 -0.55 1.56 0.87
C LEU A 72 -1.42 0.48 1.52
N LYS A 73 -2.25 0.83 2.50
CA LYS A 73 -3.16 -0.11 3.17
C LYS A 73 -4.15 -0.73 2.18
N ARG A 74 -4.79 0.11 1.34
CA ARG A 74 -5.72 -0.36 0.31
C ARG A 74 -5.01 -1.24 -0.73
N PHE A 75 -3.79 -0.87 -1.12
CA PHE A 75 -2.95 -1.64 -2.01
C PHE A 75 -2.65 -3.03 -1.44
N ASP A 76 -2.19 -3.13 -0.20
CA ASP A 76 -1.85 -4.42 0.43
C ASP A 76 -3.06 -5.34 0.59
N GLN A 77 -4.22 -4.78 0.97
CA GLN A 77 -5.47 -5.53 1.09
C GLN A 77 -5.93 -6.08 -0.27
N GLU A 78 -5.89 -5.23 -1.30
CA GLU A 78 -6.31 -5.61 -2.65
C GLU A 78 -5.31 -6.59 -3.28
N ALA A 79 -4.00 -6.36 -3.13
CA ALA A 79 -2.95 -7.27 -3.58
C ALA A 79 -3.08 -8.63 -2.89
N GLY A 80 -3.33 -8.67 -1.58
CA GLY A 80 -3.59 -9.90 -0.84
C GLY A 80 -4.84 -10.65 -1.32
N SER A 81 -5.90 -9.93 -1.69
CA SER A 81 -7.14 -10.50 -2.21
C SER A 81 -6.95 -11.07 -3.63
N LEU A 82 -6.30 -10.30 -4.52
CA LEU A 82 -6.03 -10.70 -5.90
C LEU A 82 -4.97 -11.80 -5.99
N LYS A 83 -4.03 -11.88 -5.04
CA LYS A 83 -3.03 -12.96 -4.93
C LYS A 83 -3.73 -14.33 -4.87
N LYS A 84 -4.74 -14.44 -4.00
CA LYS A 84 -5.56 -15.66 -3.85
C LYS A 84 -6.31 -15.99 -5.14
N MET A 85 -6.91 -15.00 -5.80
CA MET A 85 -7.62 -15.20 -7.09
C MET A 85 -6.68 -15.56 -8.26
N SER A 86 -5.41 -15.18 -8.16
CA SER A 86 -4.37 -15.52 -9.14
C SER A 86 -3.76 -16.90 -8.90
N GLY A 87 -4.17 -17.62 -7.85
CA GLY A 87 -3.71 -18.97 -7.53
C GLY A 87 -2.30 -19.02 -6.91
N ILE A 88 -1.89 -17.91 -6.27
CA ILE A 88 -0.67 -17.84 -5.45
C ILE A 88 -1.09 -18.05 -3.99
N ASN A 89 -0.74 -19.22 -3.44
CA ASN A 89 -1.10 -19.56 -2.06
C ASN A 89 -0.06 -19.06 -1.06
N ASP A 90 1.22 -19.02 -1.46
CA ASP A 90 2.32 -18.56 -0.62
C ASP A 90 2.44 -17.03 -0.63
N ASP A 91 3.33 -16.50 0.21
CA ASP A 91 3.67 -15.08 0.18
C ASP A 91 4.47 -14.70 -1.07
N LEU A 92 4.30 -13.45 -1.50
CA LEU A 92 5.11 -12.89 -2.58
C LEU A 92 6.55 -12.77 -2.06
N THR A 93 7.49 -13.17 -2.90
CA THR A 93 8.89 -12.87 -2.66
C THR A 93 9.08 -11.35 -2.72
N ARG A 94 10.15 -10.86 -2.09
CA ARG A 94 10.49 -9.43 -2.06
C ARG A 94 10.53 -8.82 -3.47
N SER A 95 11.18 -9.49 -4.41
CA SER A 95 11.28 -9.03 -5.81
C SER A 95 9.92 -8.97 -6.49
N GLU A 96 9.06 -9.97 -6.29
CA GLU A 96 7.71 -9.97 -6.86
C GLU A 96 6.86 -8.82 -6.29
N TYR A 97 6.90 -8.60 -4.98
CA TYR A 97 6.17 -7.52 -4.34
C TYR A 97 6.63 -6.14 -4.84
N ILE A 98 7.96 -5.93 -4.95
CA ILE A 98 8.53 -4.65 -5.39
C ILE A 98 8.12 -4.34 -6.84
N GLU A 99 8.15 -5.31 -7.75
CA GLU A 99 7.70 -5.10 -9.12
C GLU A 99 6.20 -4.76 -9.18
N VAL A 100 5.38 -5.47 -8.40
CA VAL A 100 3.93 -5.27 -8.36
C VAL A 100 3.55 -3.89 -7.81
N ILE A 101 4.21 -3.42 -6.74
CA ILE A 101 3.94 -2.09 -6.20
C ILE A 101 4.50 -0.99 -7.10
N LYS A 102 5.67 -1.19 -7.70
CA LYS A 102 6.28 -0.22 -8.64
C LYS A 102 5.40 0.01 -9.86
N ASP A 103 4.75 -1.03 -10.38
CA ASP A 103 3.74 -0.95 -11.46
C ASP A 103 2.54 -0.06 -11.10
N LYS A 104 2.31 0.19 -9.81
CA LYS A 104 1.20 0.99 -9.27
C LYS A 104 1.61 2.39 -8.80
N LEU A 105 2.86 2.76 -8.97
CA LEU A 105 3.36 4.11 -8.72
C LEU A 105 3.46 4.87 -10.05
N GLU A 106 3.00 6.12 -10.10
CA GLU A 106 3.21 6.96 -11.27
C GLU A 106 4.71 7.21 -11.49
N TYR A 107 5.09 7.36 -12.77
CA TYR A 107 6.49 7.58 -13.16
C TYR A 107 7.22 8.68 -12.37
N GLN A 108 6.53 9.77 -12.02
CA GLN A 108 7.14 10.86 -11.23
C GLN A 108 7.45 10.42 -9.79
N VAL A 109 6.59 9.59 -9.19
CA VAL A 109 6.81 9.01 -7.85
C VAL A 109 8.02 8.06 -7.90
N VAL A 110 8.10 7.19 -8.91
CA VAL A 110 9.24 6.27 -9.09
C VAL A 110 10.55 7.04 -9.23
N LYS A 111 10.59 8.07 -10.09
CA LYS A 111 11.76 8.94 -10.25
C LYS A 111 12.18 9.64 -8.96
N ARG A 112 11.20 10.07 -8.16
CA ARG A 112 11.48 10.74 -6.89
C ARG A 112 12.06 9.75 -5.88
N LEU A 113 11.54 8.52 -5.83
CA LEU A 113 12.11 7.45 -5.02
C LEU A 113 13.53 7.07 -5.46
N ASP A 114 13.82 7.03 -6.77
CA ASP A 114 15.18 6.81 -7.26
C ASP A 114 16.16 7.84 -6.67
N ALA A 115 15.77 9.12 -6.61
CA ALA A 115 16.58 10.16 -6.01
C ALA A 115 16.74 9.98 -4.49
N VAL A 116 15.67 9.59 -3.77
CA VAL A 116 15.72 9.30 -2.32
C VAL A 116 16.64 8.12 -2.02
N PHE A 117 16.56 7.06 -2.83
CA PHE A 117 17.39 5.86 -2.70
C PHE A 117 18.88 6.16 -2.88
N ILE A 118 19.24 7.03 -3.83
CA ILE A 118 20.61 7.51 -4.03
C ILE A 118 21.07 8.39 -2.84
N ALA A 119 20.18 9.17 -2.25
CA ALA A 119 20.50 10.08 -1.15
C ALA A 119 20.71 9.36 0.20
N LYS A 120 20.13 8.17 0.40
CA LYS A 120 20.34 7.36 1.62
C LYS A 120 21.78 6.82 1.70
N ARG A 121 22.27 6.57 2.91
CA ARG A 121 23.61 6.01 3.17
C ARG A 121 23.52 4.77 4.07
N PRO A 122 23.89 3.57 3.58
CA PRO A 122 24.34 3.28 2.20
C PRO A 122 23.23 3.52 1.17
N ALA A 123 23.63 3.78 -0.08
CA ALA A 123 22.68 3.97 -1.17
C ALA A 123 21.85 2.70 -1.35
N ILE A 124 20.53 2.86 -1.46
CA ILE A 124 19.59 1.77 -1.63
C ILE A 124 19.30 1.62 -3.13
N THR A 125 18.96 0.42 -3.59
CA THR A 125 18.48 0.17 -4.95
C THR A 125 17.16 -0.60 -4.89
N TRP A 126 16.36 -0.56 -5.96
CA TRP A 126 15.15 -1.39 -6.06
C TRP A 126 15.43 -2.89 -5.88
N GLU A 127 16.62 -3.33 -6.27
CA GLU A 127 17.07 -4.72 -6.12
C GLU A 127 17.46 -5.05 -4.69
N ALA A 128 17.80 -4.08 -3.84
CA ALA A 128 18.25 -4.32 -2.46
C ALA A 128 17.21 -3.91 -1.40
N VAL A 129 16.30 -3.00 -1.72
CA VAL A 129 15.32 -2.47 -0.77
C VAL A 129 14.40 -3.58 -0.24
N THR A 130 14.14 -3.56 1.06
CA THR A 130 13.15 -4.43 1.68
C THR A 130 11.74 -3.83 1.55
N THR A 131 10.70 -4.65 1.73
CA THR A 131 9.31 -4.17 1.69
C THR A 131 9.04 -3.11 2.76
N VAL A 132 9.60 -3.30 3.95
CA VAL A 132 9.49 -2.36 5.08
C VAL A 132 10.20 -1.05 4.77
N GLU A 133 11.43 -1.09 4.26
CA GLU A 133 12.16 0.13 3.89
C GLU A 133 11.47 0.90 2.78
N LEU A 134 10.90 0.21 1.78
CA LEU A 134 10.14 0.86 0.71
C LEU A 134 8.90 1.59 1.26
N HIS A 135 8.13 0.94 2.15
CA HIS A 135 7.01 1.56 2.84
C HIS A 135 7.43 2.77 3.64
N THR A 136 8.53 2.67 4.39
CA THR A 136 9.07 3.78 5.16
C THR A 136 9.47 4.94 4.23
N CYS A 137 10.19 4.67 3.13
CA CYS A 137 10.58 5.73 2.19
C CYS A 137 9.37 6.41 1.54
N LEU A 138 8.34 5.64 1.17
CA LEU A 138 7.09 6.18 0.63
C LEU A 138 6.37 7.08 1.65
N LYS A 139 6.30 6.65 2.91
CA LYS A 139 5.67 7.43 3.98
C LYS A 139 6.47 8.67 4.37
N GLU A 140 7.80 8.59 4.40
CA GLU A 140 8.67 9.72 4.69
C GLU A 140 8.55 10.81 3.62
N GLU A 141 8.51 10.41 2.34
CA GLU A 141 8.59 11.38 1.25
C GLU A 141 7.21 11.94 0.82
N PHE A 142 6.18 11.09 0.82
CA PHE A 142 4.84 11.45 0.36
C PHE A 142 3.80 11.48 1.49
N GLY A 143 4.23 11.26 2.74
CA GLY A 143 3.38 11.41 3.90
C GLY A 143 3.05 12.87 4.20
N PRO A 144 2.04 13.10 5.05
CA PRO A 144 1.81 14.43 5.61
C PRO A 144 3.09 14.91 6.30
N LYS A 145 3.54 16.12 5.94
CA LYS A 145 4.69 16.79 6.57
C LYS A 145 4.30 17.56 7.84
N GLU A 146 3.08 17.32 8.32
CA GLU A 146 2.58 17.91 9.55
C GLU A 146 3.33 17.31 10.75
N THR A 147 3.55 18.12 11.78
CA THR A 147 4.10 17.63 13.05
C THR A 147 3.08 16.75 13.76
N ASP A 148 3.54 15.80 14.56
CA ASP A 148 2.66 14.94 15.36
C ASP A 148 1.73 15.74 16.29
N VAL A 149 2.20 16.89 16.77
CA VAL A 149 1.40 17.83 17.56
C VAL A 149 0.22 18.37 16.75
N SER A 150 0.47 18.82 15.51
CA SER A 150 -0.58 19.27 14.60
C SER A 150 -1.57 18.15 14.28
N SER A 151 -1.07 16.97 13.92
CA SER A 151 -1.91 15.81 13.60
C SER A 151 -2.79 15.38 14.78
N LEU A 152 -2.27 15.42 16.01
CA LEU A 152 -3.06 15.15 17.21
C LEU A 152 -4.15 16.22 17.41
N LEU A 153 -3.79 17.50 17.37
CA LEU A 153 -4.71 18.60 17.63
C LEU A 153 -5.86 18.66 16.60
N CYS A 154 -5.60 18.32 15.34
CA CYS A 154 -6.64 18.20 14.30
C CYS A 154 -7.77 17.24 14.69
N GLN A 155 -7.47 16.16 15.42
CA GLN A 155 -8.47 15.18 15.86
C GLN A 155 -9.36 15.70 17.00
N PHE A 156 -8.92 16.72 17.74
CA PHE A 156 -9.68 17.37 18.82
C PHE A 156 -10.32 18.70 18.39
N GLY A 157 -10.01 19.16 17.17
CA GLY A 157 -10.50 20.42 16.63
C GLY A 157 -11.99 20.43 16.21
N PRO A 158 -12.46 21.58 15.68
CA PRO A 158 -13.82 21.72 15.17
C PRO A 158 -14.10 20.83 13.95
N ASN A 159 -13.04 20.53 13.17
CA ASN A 159 -13.07 19.72 11.95
C ASN A 159 -12.91 18.21 12.19
N ARG A 160 -12.91 17.77 13.46
CA ARG A 160 -12.85 16.34 13.77
C ARG A 160 -14.01 15.57 13.14
N MET A 161 -13.77 14.30 12.85
CA MET A 161 -14.79 13.39 12.37
C MET A 161 -15.96 13.29 13.38
N LYS A 162 -17.19 13.39 12.87
CA LYS A 162 -18.42 13.22 13.64
C LYS A 162 -19.28 12.16 12.97
N LYS A 163 -19.87 11.28 13.78
CA LYS A 163 -20.84 10.29 13.30
C LYS A 163 -22.10 11.02 12.84
N THR A 164 -22.56 10.76 11.62
CA THR A 164 -23.86 11.24 11.14
C THR A 164 -25.00 10.28 11.58
N PRO A 165 -26.25 10.74 11.62
CA PRO A 165 -27.38 9.90 12.04
C PRO A 165 -27.54 8.62 11.20
N GLU A 166 -27.17 8.66 9.92
CA GLU A 166 -27.41 7.61 8.92
C GLU A 166 -26.41 6.45 9.02
N VAL A 167 -25.23 6.69 9.60
CA VAL A 167 -24.16 5.67 9.70
C VAL A 167 -24.34 4.85 10.97
N SER A 168 -24.15 3.53 10.90
CA SER A 168 -24.17 2.68 12.10
C SER A 168 -22.97 2.99 13.01
N VAL A 169 -23.08 2.69 14.31
CA VAL A 169 -21.92 2.86 15.22
C VAL A 169 -20.75 1.97 14.80
N ASN A 170 -21.04 0.77 14.30
CA ASN A 170 -20.03 -0.18 13.86
C ASN A 170 -19.23 0.34 12.65
N ASP A 171 -19.93 0.80 11.61
CA ASP A 171 -19.28 1.32 10.41
C ASP A 171 -18.50 2.61 10.71
N PHE A 172 -19.06 3.45 11.58
CA PHE A 172 -18.38 4.64 12.06
C PHE A 172 -17.09 4.30 12.82
N PHE A 173 -17.12 3.34 13.74
CA PHE A 173 -15.96 2.97 14.54
C PHE A 173 -14.80 2.48 13.66
N HIS A 174 -15.08 1.61 12.70
CA HIS A 174 -14.05 1.13 11.78
C HIS A 174 -13.49 2.27 10.91
N SER A 175 -14.35 3.09 10.31
CA SER A 175 -13.90 4.25 9.50
C SER A 175 -13.08 5.25 10.33
N TRP A 176 -13.53 5.56 11.55
CA TRP A 176 -12.84 6.46 12.46
C TRP A 176 -11.45 5.94 12.85
N GLN A 177 -11.36 4.66 13.21
CA GLN A 177 -10.10 4.03 13.62
C GLN A 177 -9.07 4.06 12.47
N GLU A 178 -9.51 3.92 11.22
CA GLU A 178 -8.64 3.97 10.04
C GLU A 178 -8.10 5.37 9.73
N GLN A 179 -8.74 6.43 10.25
CA GLN A 179 -8.34 7.82 10.02
C GLN A 179 -7.49 8.41 11.14
N LEU A 180 -7.29 7.67 12.24
CA LEU A 180 -6.41 8.12 13.31
C LEU A 180 -4.96 8.20 12.82
N PRO A 181 -4.23 9.29 13.12
CA PRO A 181 -2.79 9.36 12.89
C PRO A 181 -2.05 8.21 13.58
N ASP A 182 -0.98 7.70 12.95
CA ASP A 182 -0.15 6.61 13.48
C ASP A 182 0.35 6.91 14.90
N CYS A 183 0.68 8.18 15.19
CA CYS A 183 1.10 8.60 16.53
C CYS A 183 0.04 8.37 17.61
N MET A 184 -1.25 8.26 17.25
CA MET A 184 -2.36 7.96 18.16
C MET A 184 -2.65 6.46 18.31
N SER A 185 -1.93 5.60 17.60
CA SER A 185 -2.12 4.13 17.64
C SER A 185 -0.85 3.39 18.11
N PRO A 186 -0.29 3.71 19.31
CA PRO A 186 0.92 3.07 19.79
C PRO A 186 0.69 1.61 20.16
N VAL A 187 1.55 0.71 19.67
CA VAL A 187 1.45 -0.74 19.91
C VAL A 187 2.39 -1.20 21.02
N THR A 188 3.59 -0.61 21.10
CA THR A 188 4.62 -0.97 22.09
C THR A 188 4.54 -0.10 23.34
N ASP A 189 5.08 -0.57 24.47
CA ASP A 189 5.07 0.23 25.72
C ASP A 189 5.95 1.48 25.63
N ALA A 190 7.03 1.41 24.84
CA ALA A 190 7.84 2.57 24.50
C ALA A 190 7.01 3.61 23.73
N ALA A 191 6.33 3.20 22.66
CA ALA A 191 5.49 4.07 21.85
C ALA A 191 4.30 4.65 22.65
N LYS A 192 3.75 3.90 23.62
CA LYS A 192 2.72 4.42 24.52
C LYS A 192 3.26 5.55 25.41
N THR A 193 4.50 5.43 25.86
CA THR A 193 5.17 6.47 26.67
C THR A 193 5.44 7.72 25.83
N GLU A 194 5.92 7.54 24.60
CA GLU A 194 6.11 8.62 23.62
C GLU A 194 4.78 9.31 23.28
N PHE A 195 3.69 8.55 23.14
CA PHE A 195 2.36 9.11 22.93
C PHE A 195 1.88 9.95 24.12
N VAL A 196 2.14 9.52 25.35
CA VAL A 196 1.83 10.34 26.55
C VAL A 196 2.62 11.64 26.55
N ASP A 197 3.91 11.61 26.18
CA ASP A 197 4.72 12.82 26.03
C ASP A 197 4.18 13.74 24.91
N LEU A 198 3.80 13.17 23.77
CA LEU A 198 3.16 13.90 22.68
C LEU A 198 1.87 14.59 23.12
N VAL A 199 0.98 13.90 23.84
CA VAL A 199 -0.25 14.50 24.39
C VAL A 199 0.08 15.69 25.29
N ARG A 200 1.08 15.56 26.17
CA ARG A 200 1.51 16.66 27.05
C ARG A 200 2.09 17.84 26.26
N ARG A 201 2.91 17.58 25.23
CA ARG A 201 3.46 18.62 24.34
C ARG A 201 2.36 19.36 23.59
N SER A 202 1.39 18.63 23.04
CA SER A 202 0.26 19.22 22.32
C SER A 202 -0.63 20.05 23.24
N LEU A 203 -0.88 19.58 24.46
CA LEU A 203 -1.61 20.36 25.46
C LEU A 203 -0.84 21.63 25.85
N PHE A 204 0.47 21.52 26.11
CA PHE A 204 1.32 22.68 26.39
C PHE A 204 1.28 23.70 25.24
N TYR A 205 1.51 23.24 24.01
CA TYR A 205 1.42 24.06 22.80
C TYR A 205 0.07 24.78 22.69
N PHE A 206 -1.03 24.05 22.88
CA PHE A 206 -2.38 24.61 22.78
C PHE A 206 -2.67 25.61 23.90
N CYS A 207 -2.21 25.33 25.13
CA CYS A 207 -2.42 26.19 26.29
C CYS A 207 -1.53 27.44 26.33
N LEU A 208 -0.45 27.51 25.53
CA LEU A 208 0.36 28.73 25.43
C LEU A 208 -0.47 29.93 24.93
N ASP A 209 -1.41 29.68 24.02
CA ASP A 209 -2.27 30.70 23.38
C ASP A 209 -1.48 31.94 22.88
N ASP A 210 -0.21 31.72 22.52
CA ASP A 210 0.70 32.72 22.01
C ASP A 210 1.15 32.29 20.62
N LYS A 211 0.72 33.04 19.61
CA LYS A 211 0.96 32.72 18.21
C LYS A 211 2.45 32.73 17.85
N TYR A 212 3.24 33.62 18.46
CA TYR A 212 4.67 33.73 18.18
C TYR A 212 5.42 32.52 18.74
N LEU A 213 5.16 32.16 20.00
CA LEU A 213 5.78 30.99 20.63
C LEU A 213 5.37 29.69 19.94
N GLN A 214 4.10 29.57 19.57
CA GLN A 214 3.58 28.44 18.80
C GLN A 214 4.26 28.32 17.43
N GLU A 215 4.48 29.42 16.72
CA GLU A 215 5.21 29.41 15.45
C GLU A 215 6.67 28.94 15.63
N GLN A 216 7.37 29.41 16.67
CA GLN A 216 8.72 28.95 16.98
C GLN A 216 8.77 27.44 17.27
N LEU A 217 7.83 26.92 18.06
CA LEU A 217 7.73 25.48 18.37
C LEU A 217 7.44 24.63 17.13
N CYS A 218 6.66 25.14 16.19
CA CYS A 218 6.43 24.48 14.89
C CYS A 218 7.69 24.46 14.00
N CYS A 219 8.60 25.42 14.17
CA CYS A 219 9.86 25.50 13.42
C CYS A 219 11.02 24.70 14.04
N MET A 220 10.78 23.95 15.12
CA MET A 220 11.80 23.08 15.72
C MET A 220 12.30 22.06 14.69
N LYS A 221 13.63 21.96 14.57
CA LYS A 221 14.29 21.02 13.63
C LYS A 221 14.36 19.58 14.15
N ASP A 222 14.08 19.41 15.45
CA ASP A 222 14.02 18.09 16.07
C ASP A 222 12.71 17.42 15.64
N ALA A 223 12.80 16.22 15.06
CA ALA A 223 11.62 15.49 14.57
C ALA A 223 10.78 14.94 15.73
N GLU A 224 11.43 14.61 16.86
CA GLU A 224 10.81 14.00 18.04
C GLU A 224 11.28 14.68 19.33
N PRO A 225 10.96 15.98 19.52
CA PRO A 225 11.41 16.71 20.70
C PRO A 225 10.64 16.22 21.93
N SER A 226 11.32 15.99 23.04
CA SER A 226 10.66 15.70 24.32
C SER A 226 9.95 16.92 24.88
N LEU A 227 9.01 16.75 25.83
CA LEU A 227 8.34 17.86 26.50
C LEU A 227 9.32 18.87 27.10
N LYS A 228 10.44 18.40 27.68
CA LYS A 228 11.47 19.27 28.22
C LYS A 228 12.09 20.16 27.15
N LYS A 229 12.44 19.60 25.98
CA LYS A 229 12.97 20.39 24.86
C LYS A 229 11.94 21.40 24.33
N TYR A 230 10.66 21.00 24.28
CA TYR A 230 9.55 21.90 23.92
C TYR A 230 9.44 23.09 24.88
N PHE A 231 9.56 22.83 26.19
CA PHE A 231 9.59 23.87 27.20
C PHE A 231 10.82 24.77 27.06
N ASP A 232 12.02 24.19 26.96
CA ASP A 232 13.27 24.94 26.86
C ASP A 232 13.27 25.85 25.60
N GLU A 233 12.75 25.37 24.48
CA GLU A 233 12.61 26.18 23.25
C GLU A 233 11.58 27.31 23.42
N ALA A 234 10.43 27.05 24.05
CA ALA A 234 9.43 28.08 24.32
C ALA A 234 10.00 29.19 25.22
N VAL A 235 10.75 28.84 26.27
CA VAL A 235 11.43 29.80 27.14
C VAL A 235 12.50 30.58 26.37
N ALA A 236 13.29 29.90 25.53
CA ALA A 236 14.31 30.55 24.72
C ALA A 236 13.71 31.49 23.65
N ALA A 237 12.52 31.18 23.15
CA ALA A 237 11.75 32.04 22.24
C ALA A 237 11.14 33.24 22.97
N GLU A 238 10.59 33.05 24.18
CA GLU A 238 10.03 34.13 25.02
C GLU A 238 11.10 35.15 25.43
N ALA A 239 12.35 34.71 25.61
CA ALA A 239 13.46 35.56 26.00
C ALA A 239 14.06 36.42 24.86
N LYS A 240 13.56 36.31 23.61
CA LYS A 240 14.02 37.07 22.43
C LYS A 240 13.11 38.23 22.12
#